data_AF-A0A2V6KE59-F1
#
_entry.id   AF-A0A2V6KE59-F1
#
_cell.length_a   1.000
_cell.length_b   1.000
_cell.length_c   1.000
_cell.angle_alpha   90.00
_cell.angle_beta   90.00
_cell.angle_gamma   90.00
#
_symmetry.space_group_name_H-M   'P 1'
#
loop_
_entity.id
_entity.type
_entity.pdbx_description
1 polymer ?
#
loop_
_entity_poly.entity_id
_entity_poly.type
_entity_poly.pdbx_seq_one_letter_code
_entity_poly.pdbx_strand_id
1 'polypeptide(L)'
;MKKKIYPQLFRLLSIAGIAFICFLPGCQPTQECGTWTFTGTPGDHSFSVSSAFDFTPATCGKECNCTTDCIIQMVWVYNEEDGTNVYASDQSGASARATSNGWTIDQLDGWAYAYYGLNNDGTFDTGYNPPGSNNNATTLFDTPGGWPNNTLFYALDVTVCYKSNTCENRILGYYFWSWSIDNNGNSTQFIAAPAWKDLDKQFQDAVTGWNNWAPTSSSQDEGGGQPVLPHAVTLPTLTDL
;
A
#
# COMPACT_ATOMS: atom_id res chain seq x y z
N MET A 1 13.98 -56.85 -10.48
CA MET A 1 12.53 -56.61 -10.63
C MET A 1 12.29 -55.11 -10.76
N LYS A 2 11.36 -54.74 -11.64
CA LYS A 2 11.14 -53.38 -12.16
C LYS A 2 10.44 -52.44 -11.16
N LYS A 3 10.80 -51.16 -11.25
CA LYS A 3 10.17 -49.90 -10.75
C LYS A 3 8.71 -49.98 -10.27
N LYS A 4 8.41 -49.24 -9.21
CA LYS A 4 7.34 -48.22 -9.19
C LYS A 4 7.78 -47.00 -8.37
N ILE A 5 8.27 -46.00 -9.10
CA ILE A 5 8.30 -44.61 -8.66
C ILE A 5 6.91 -44.06 -9.01
N TYR A 6 6.18 -43.53 -8.04
CA TYR A 6 4.98 -42.72 -8.32
C TYR A 6 5.40 -41.25 -8.29
N PRO A 7 5.47 -40.59 -9.45
CA PRO A 7 5.73 -39.17 -9.52
C PRO A 7 4.41 -38.38 -9.42
N GLN A 8 4.48 -37.19 -8.84
CA GLN A 8 3.81 -36.01 -9.41
C GLN A 8 2.28 -36.07 -9.54
N LEU A 9 1.52 -36.20 -8.44
CA LEU A 9 0.06 -36.01 -8.49
C LEU A 9 -0.51 -34.96 -7.51
N PHE A 10 0.33 -34.10 -6.93
CA PHE A 10 -0.10 -33.06 -5.99
C PHE A 10 0.30 -31.63 -6.40
N ARG A 11 0.66 -31.40 -7.66
CA ARG A 11 1.12 -30.07 -8.16
C ARG A 11 0.24 -29.45 -9.25
N LEU A 12 -0.98 -29.93 -9.46
CA LEU A 12 -1.90 -29.39 -10.48
C LEU A 12 -3.16 -28.71 -9.91
N LEU A 13 -3.24 -28.49 -8.59
CA LEU A 13 -4.38 -27.81 -7.96
C LEU A 13 -4.16 -26.30 -7.71
N SER A 14 -3.02 -25.74 -8.10
CA SER A 14 -2.62 -24.38 -7.69
C SER A 14 -2.91 -23.26 -8.70
N ILE A 15 -3.62 -23.52 -9.81
CA ILE A 15 -3.91 -22.46 -10.81
C ILE A 15 -5.42 -22.21 -11.00
N ALA A 16 -6.30 -23.13 -10.58
CA ALA A 16 -7.75 -22.95 -10.70
C ALA A 16 -8.40 -22.18 -9.54
N GLY A 17 -7.67 -21.89 -8.46
CA GLY A 17 -8.21 -21.24 -7.25
C GLY A 17 -8.30 -19.71 -7.30
N ILE A 18 -7.53 -19.04 -8.17
CA ILE A 18 -7.39 -17.57 -8.15
C ILE A 18 -8.57 -16.88 -8.83
N ALA A 19 -9.19 -17.49 -9.84
CA ALA A 19 -10.39 -16.93 -10.49
C ALA A 19 -11.66 -17.05 -9.64
N PHE A 20 -11.65 -17.82 -8.54
CA PHE A 20 -12.86 -18.09 -7.75
C PHE A 20 -13.01 -17.20 -6.51
N ILE A 21 -11.94 -16.50 -6.09
CA ILE A 21 -12.00 -15.58 -4.93
C ILE A 21 -12.84 -14.33 -5.29
N CYS A 22 -12.89 -13.92 -6.56
CA CYS A 22 -13.71 -12.79 -7.02
C CYS A 22 -15.23 -13.07 -7.14
N PHE A 23 -15.68 -14.30 -6.88
CA PHE A 23 -17.11 -14.66 -6.95
C PHE A 23 -17.72 -15.07 -5.61
N LEU A 24 -16.99 -14.94 -4.50
CA LEU A 24 -17.65 -14.98 -3.20
C LEU A 24 -18.56 -13.76 -3.10
N PRO A 25 -19.88 -13.93 -2.88
CA PRO A 25 -20.87 -12.84 -2.90
C PRO A 25 -20.67 -11.75 -1.81
N GLY A 26 -19.55 -11.79 -1.06
CA GLY A 26 -19.13 -10.79 -0.09
C GLY A 26 -17.95 -9.91 -0.53
N CYS A 27 -17.19 -10.25 -1.57
CA CYS A 27 -16.04 -9.45 -2.02
C CYS A 27 -16.40 -8.66 -3.28
N GLN A 28 -17.01 -7.50 -3.13
CA GLN A 28 -17.15 -6.56 -4.25
C GLN A 28 -15.84 -5.77 -4.40
N PRO A 29 -15.26 -5.70 -5.61
CA PRO A 29 -14.09 -4.86 -5.84
C PRO A 29 -14.44 -3.39 -5.57
N THR A 30 -13.44 -2.61 -5.19
CA THR A 30 -13.53 -1.15 -5.17
C THR A 30 -13.79 -0.61 -6.57
N GLN A 31 -14.41 0.58 -6.64
CA GLN A 31 -14.54 1.28 -7.90
C GLN A 31 -13.18 1.89 -8.28
N GLU A 32 -12.68 1.55 -9.47
CA GLU A 32 -11.39 2.02 -9.98
C GLU A 32 -11.59 2.99 -11.14
N CYS A 33 -11.01 4.19 -11.04
CA CYS A 33 -11.03 5.22 -12.07
C CYS A 33 -9.81 5.19 -12.98
N GLY A 34 -9.18 4.03 -13.09
CA GLY A 34 -7.96 3.81 -13.83
C GLY A 34 -7.58 2.35 -13.87
N THR A 35 -6.35 2.08 -14.25
CA THR A 35 -5.81 0.71 -14.31
C THR A 35 -4.51 0.60 -13.56
N TRP A 36 -4.37 -0.49 -12.80
CA TRP A 36 -3.16 -0.81 -12.06
C TRP A 36 -2.23 -1.72 -12.86
N THR A 37 -0.93 -1.44 -12.78
CA THR A 37 0.14 -2.34 -13.21
C THR A 37 1.05 -2.59 -12.00
N PHE A 38 1.15 -3.85 -11.59
CA PHE A 38 1.93 -4.24 -10.42
C PHE A 38 3.07 -5.18 -10.81
N THR A 39 4.24 -4.94 -10.26
CA THR A 39 5.37 -5.87 -10.28
C THR A 39 5.95 -6.01 -8.88
N GLY A 40 6.29 -7.25 -8.52
CA GLY A 40 6.86 -7.57 -7.22
C GLY A 40 7.94 -8.63 -7.36
N THR A 41 9.07 -8.43 -6.71
CA THR A 41 10.22 -9.35 -6.75
C THR A 41 10.65 -9.68 -5.32
N PRO A 42 10.52 -10.94 -4.89
CA PRO A 42 11.00 -11.35 -3.58
C PRO A 42 12.52 -11.21 -3.47
N GLY A 43 12.98 -10.67 -2.33
CA GLY A 43 14.37 -10.64 -1.90
C GLY A 43 14.59 -11.45 -0.61
N ASP A 44 15.80 -11.35 -0.06
CA ASP A 44 16.10 -11.92 1.25
C ASP A 44 15.49 -11.01 2.34
N HIS A 45 14.45 -11.50 3.02
CA HIS A 45 13.67 -10.74 4.01
C HIS A 45 13.13 -9.38 3.51
N SER A 46 12.89 -9.26 2.21
CA SER A 46 12.36 -8.05 1.58
C SER A 46 11.56 -8.37 0.33
N PHE A 47 10.84 -7.38 -0.18
CA PHE A 47 10.04 -7.53 -1.38
C PHE A 47 10.04 -6.25 -2.20
N SER A 48 10.86 -6.16 -3.25
CA SER A 48 10.88 -4.97 -4.11
C SER A 48 9.61 -4.88 -4.94
N VAL A 49 8.96 -3.72 -4.94
CA VAL A 49 7.67 -3.48 -5.58
C VAL A 49 7.69 -2.24 -6.47
N SER A 50 6.95 -2.33 -7.57
CA SER A 50 6.47 -1.18 -8.33
C SER A 50 4.97 -1.34 -8.54
N SER A 51 4.22 -0.35 -8.08
CA SER A 51 2.75 -0.27 -8.16
C SER A 51 2.35 1.01 -8.90
N ALA A 52 1.96 0.86 -10.16
CA ALA A 52 1.64 1.97 -11.03
C ALA A 52 0.13 2.06 -11.27
N PHE A 53 -0.43 3.27 -11.21
CA PHE A 53 -1.84 3.53 -11.50
C PHE A 53 -1.97 4.54 -12.63
N ASP A 54 -2.59 4.14 -13.73
CA ASP A 54 -2.91 5.01 -14.85
C ASP A 54 -4.34 5.53 -14.73
N PHE A 55 -4.49 6.79 -14.31
CA PHE A 55 -5.77 7.43 -14.09
C PHE A 55 -6.48 7.72 -15.42
N THR A 56 -7.66 7.11 -15.61
CA THR A 56 -8.48 7.24 -16.82
C THR A 56 -9.89 7.72 -16.46
N PRO A 57 -10.14 9.04 -16.32
CA PRO A 57 -11.42 9.57 -15.82
C PRO A 57 -12.67 9.01 -16.51
N ALA A 58 -12.57 8.69 -17.80
CA ALA A 58 -13.66 8.14 -18.60
C ALA A 58 -14.19 6.80 -18.06
N THR A 59 -13.38 5.99 -17.38
CA THR A 59 -13.79 4.68 -16.83
C THR A 59 -14.74 4.82 -15.64
N CYS A 60 -14.70 5.95 -14.93
CA CYS A 60 -15.55 6.20 -13.77
C CYS A 60 -16.87 6.90 -14.06
N GLY A 61 -17.15 7.26 -15.32
CA GLY A 61 -18.38 7.97 -15.68
C GLY A 61 -18.55 9.31 -14.97
N LYS A 62 -17.45 9.90 -14.48
CA LYS A 62 -17.41 11.15 -13.70
C LYS A 62 -16.41 12.13 -14.32
N GLU A 63 -16.70 13.43 -14.21
CA GLU A 63 -15.79 14.49 -14.64
C GLU A 63 -14.75 14.77 -13.54
N CYS A 64 -13.67 13.99 -13.52
CA CYS A 64 -12.50 14.27 -12.68
C CYS A 64 -11.32 14.65 -13.54
N ASN A 65 -10.88 15.90 -13.43
CA ASN A 65 -9.65 16.36 -14.06
C ASN A 65 -8.56 16.52 -12.99
N CYS A 66 -7.81 15.43 -12.79
CA CYS A 66 -6.71 15.41 -11.85
C CYS A 66 -5.44 15.90 -12.54
N THR A 67 -4.92 17.04 -12.10
CA THR A 67 -3.67 17.57 -12.65
C THR A 67 -2.45 16.96 -11.97
N THR A 68 -2.62 16.43 -10.77
CA THR A 68 -1.61 15.65 -10.06
C THR A 68 -2.30 14.62 -9.16
N ASP A 69 -2.00 13.35 -9.38
CA ASP A 69 -2.35 12.25 -8.48
C ASP A 69 -1.09 11.61 -7.87
N CYS A 70 -1.26 10.97 -6.74
CA CYS A 70 -0.21 10.26 -6.02
C CYS A 70 -0.80 9.10 -5.22
N ILE A 71 0.07 8.26 -4.66
CA ILE A 71 -0.33 7.10 -3.87
C ILE A 71 -0.10 7.36 -2.37
N ILE A 72 -1.10 7.04 -1.56
CA ILE A 72 -0.97 6.81 -0.12
C ILE A 72 -0.97 5.29 0.07
N GLN A 73 0.00 4.77 0.81
CA GLN A 73 0.02 3.36 1.17
C GLN A 73 -0.40 3.20 2.64
N MET A 74 -1.19 2.17 2.92
CA MET A 74 -1.34 1.65 4.28
C MET A 74 -0.86 0.22 4.35
N VAL A 75 -0.26 -0.16 5.48
CA VAL A 75 0.34 -1.47 5.69
C VAL A 75 -0.20 -2.12 6.96
N TRP A 76 -0.18 -3.45 6.96
CA TRP A 76 -0.42 -4.29 8.11
C TRP A 76 0.62 -5.40 8.12
N VAL A 77 1.37 -5.50 9.20
CA VAL A 77 2.46 -6.46 9.32
C VAL A 77 2.27 -7.27 10.60
N TYR A 78 2.35 -8.60 10.48
CA TYR A 78 2.01 -9.51 11.56
C TYR A 78 3.02 -10.65 11.66
N ASN A 79 3.54 -10.86 12.86
CA ASN A 79 4.36 -12.02 13.16
C ASN A 79 3.45 -13.16 13.62
N GLU A 80 3.41 -14.24 12.83
CA GLU A 80 2.58 -15.42 13.08
C GLU A 80 3.07 -16.25 14.26
N GLU A 81 4.39 -16.23 14.55
CA GLU A 81 4.98 -16.95 15.68
C GLU A 81 4.61 -16.29 17.01
N ASP A 82 4.73 -14.97 17.08
CA ASP A 82 4.40 -14.20 18.30
C ASP A 82 2.91 -13.90 18.43
N GLY A 83 2.16 -13.99 17.33
CA GLY A 83 0.74 -13.65 17.27
C GLY A 83 0.47 -12.16 17.46
N THR A 84 1.37 -11.29 16.98
CA THR A 84 1.31 -9.84 17.21
C THR A 84 1.59 -9.03 15.95
N ASN A 85 1.01 -7.82 15.90
CA ASN A 85 1.36 -6.85 14.87
C ASN A 85 2.78 -6.33 15.13
N VAL A 86 3.58 -6.26 14.08
CA VAL A 86 4.90 -5.64 14.08
C VAL A 86 4.83 -4.34 13.27
N TYR A 87 5.65 -3.38 13.65
CA TYR A 87 5.71 -2.08 12.98
C TYR A 87 7.14 -1.84 12.55
N ALA A 88 7.33 -1.12 11.44
CA ALA A 88 8.66 -0.76 10.97
C ALA A 88 9.41 -0.02 12.10
N SER A 89 10.55 -0.56 12.51
CA SER A 89 11.25 -0.12 13.73
C SER A 89 11.87 1.26 13.62
N ASP A 90 12.07 1.72 12.38
CA ASP A 90 12.53 3.05 11.97
C ASP A 90 11.39 4.07 11.96
N GLN A 91 10.12 3.66 11.84
CA GLN A 91 9.00 4.58 11.89
C GLN A 91 8.60 4.90 13.34
N SER A 92 9.19 5.96 13.89
CA SER A 92 8.83 6.49 15.20
C SER A 92 7.32 6.78 15.29
N GLY A 93 6.63 6.13 16.24
CA GLY A 93 5.19 6.30 16.44
C GLY A 93 4.26 5.48 15.56
N ALA A 94 4.75 4.54 14.74
CA ALA A 94 3.90 3.66 13.92
C ALA A 94 2.84 2.91 14.75
N SER A 95 3.19 2.41 15.93
CA SER A 95 2.22 1.78 16.84
C SER A 95 1.21 2.77 17.44
N ALA A 96 1.59 4.05 17.59
CA ALA A 96 0.72 5.09 18.15
C ALA A 96 -0.32 5.61 17.15
N ARG A 97 -0.07 5.45 15.84
CA ARG A 97 -0.98 5.82 14.75
C ARG A 97 -1.69 4.62 14.12
N ALA A 98 -1.42 3.40 14.58
CA ALA A 98 -2.08 2.20 14.10
C ALA A 98 -3.57 2.17 14.49
N THR A 99 -4.40 1.59 13.62
CA THR A 99 -5.79 1.28 13.93
C THR A 99 -5.88 0.18 14.98
N SER A 100 -7.08 -0.04 15.54
CA SER A 100 -7.31 -1.16 16.47
C SER A 100 -7.02 -2.53 15.86
N ASN A 101 -6.99 -2.64 14.53
CA ASN A 101 -6.69 -3.87 13.81
C ASN A 101 -5.21 -3.97 13.38
N GLY A 102 -4.39 -2.94 13.66
CA GLY A 102 -2.96 -2.92 13.34
C GLY A 102 -2.58 -2.29 12.01
N TRP A 103 -3.53 -1.77 11.24
CA TRP A 103 -3.22 -1.04 10.01
C TRP A 103 -2.60 0.31 10.34
N THR A 104 -1.56 0.71 9.61
CA THR A 104 -0.96 2.04 9.71
C THR A 104 -0.78 2.63 8.32
N ILE A 105 -0.87 3.95 8.21
CA ILE A 105 -0.35 4.64 7.02
C ILE A 105 1.16 4.40 6.97
N ASP A 106 1.64 4.03 5.79
CA ASP A 106 3.06 3.87 5.53
C ASP A 106 3.70 5.20 5.16
N GLN A 107 4.89 5.43 5.68
CA GLN A 107 5.58 6.70 5.68
C GLN A 107 7.08 6.44 5.57
N LEU A 108 7.76 7.14 4.66
CA LEU A 108 9.21 7.13 4.63
C LEU A 108 9.76 7.81 5.90
N ASP A 109 10.74 7.18 6.54
CA ASP A 109 11.29 7.69 7.81
C ASP A 109 11.81 9.13 7.67
N GLY A 110 11.40 10.00 8.61
CA GLY A 110 11.68 11.45 8.61
C GLY A 110 10.79 12.33 7.72
N TRP A 111 9.85 11.78 6.96
CA TRP A 111 9.00 12.54 6.02
C TRP A 111 7.68 12.90 6.65
N ALA A 112 7.30 14.17 6.72
CA ALA A 112 6.13 14.61 7.45
C ALA A 112 4.79 14.23 6.80
N TYR A 113 4.77 13.85 5.52
CA TYR A 113 3.54 13.62 4.77
C TYR A 113 3.21 12.13 4.62
N ALA A 114 1.92 11.82 4.70
CA ALA A 114 1.36 10.48 4.42
C ALA A 114 1.28 10.15 2.92
N TYR A 115 1.37 11.16 2.05
CA TYR A 115 1.50 10.92 0.62
C TYR A 115 2.88 10.31 0.40
N TYR A 116 2.91 9.04 0.00
CA TYR A 116 4.15 8.29 -0.13
C TYR A 116 5.07 9.03 -1.10
N GLY A 117 6.33 9.25 -0.73
CA GLY A 117 7.27 9.99 -1.57
C GLY A 117 7.00 11.50 -1.73
N LEU A 118 6.19 12.15 -0.88
CA LEU A 118 6.08 13.63 -0.81
C LEU A 118 7.06 14.25 0.20
N ASN A 119 8.09 14.94 -0.32
CA ASN A 119 9.13 15.62 0.46
C ASN A 119 8.55 16.68 1.40
N ASN A 120 9.31 17.04 2.44
CA ASN A 120 8.89 18.07 3.40
C ASN A 120 8.84 19.50 2.81
N ASP A 121 9.39 19.71 1.61
CA ASP A 121 9.24 20.96 0.84
C ASP A 121 8.00 20.98 -0.08
N GLY A 122 7.21 19.90 -0.10
CA GLY A 122 6.02 19.76 -0.93
C GLY A 122 6.29 19.30 -2.38
N THR A 123 7.50 18.86 -2.70
CA THR A 123 7.84 18.21 -3.99
C THR A 123 7.80 16.68 -3.87
N PHE A 124 7.57 15.96 -4.98
CA PHE A 124 7.62 14.50 -4.96
C PHE A 124 9.00 13.99 -5.34
N ASP A 125 9.48 12.97 -4.62
CA ASP A 125 10.68 12.24 -4.99
C ASP A 125 10.36 11.17 -6.03
N THR A 126 10.99 11.31 -7.19
CA THR A 126 10.82 10.43 -8.34
C THR A 126 11.35 9.01 -8.13
N GLY A 127 12.14 8.78 -7.07
CA GLY A 127 12.62 7.46 -6.68
C GLY A 127 11.59 6.63 -5.92
N TYR A 128 10.60 7.27 -5.29
CA TYR A 128 9.59 6.61 -4.45
C TYR A 128 8.18 6.75 -4.98
N ASN A 129 7.80 7.95 -5.46
CA ASN A 129 6.45 8.19 -5.96
C ASN A 129 6.42 9.31 -7.00
N PRO A 130 6.93 9.09 -8.22
CA PRO A 130 6.65 10.01 -9.33
C PRO A 130 5.13 10.22 -9.46
N PRO A 131 4.67 11.48 -9.33
CA PRO A 131 3.25 11.77 -9.34
C PRO A 131 2.70 11.62 -10.76
N GLY A 132 1.44 11.20 -10.84
CA GLY A 132 0.71 10.97 -12.08
C GLY A 132 -0.17 12.15 -12.48
N SER A 133 -0.90 11.96 -13.57
CA SER A 133 -2.01 12.81 -14.01
C SER A 133 -2.93 12.01 -14.95
N ASN A 134 -3.97 12.64 -15.51
CA ASN A 134 -4.82 11.99 -16.52
C ASN A 134 -3.99 11.34 -17.65
N ASN A 135 -4.07 10.01 -17.78
CA ASN A 135 -3.36 9.18 -18.76
C ASN A 135 -1.82 9.16 -18.60
N ASN A 136 -1.30 9.56 -17.43
CA ASN A 136 0.11 9.40 -17.06
C ASN A 136 0.17 8.75 -15.70
N ALA A 137 0.74 7.55 -15.63
CA ALA A 137 0.71 6.79 -14.40
C ALA A 137 1.49 7.47 -13.26
N THR A 138 0.89 7.53 -12.07
CA THR A 138 1.67 7.60 -10.82
C THR A 138 2.28 6.23 -10.56
N THR A 139 3.43 6.16 -9.90
CA THR A 139 4.06 4.88 -9.57
C THR A 139 4.67 4.93 -8.20
N LEU A 140 4.24 4.05 -7.30
CA LEU A 140 4.90 3.82 -6.03
C LEU A 140 6.02 2.79 -6.22
N PHE A 141 7.22 3.11 -5.74
CA PHE A 141 8.36 2.21 -5.63
C PHE A 141 8.69 2.02 -4.16
N ASP A 142 8.83 0.77 -3.74
CA ASP A 142 9.18 0.44 -2.37
C ASP A 142 9.94 -0.89 -2.31
N THR A 143 10.59 -1.18 -1.19
CA THR A 143 11.19 -2.47 -0.87
C THR A 143 11.01 -2.72 0.63
N PRO A 144 9.77 -2.97 1.09
CA PRO A 144 9.53 -3.27 2.49
C PRO A 144 10.28 -4.55 2.88
N GLY A 145 10.79 -4.58 4.10
CA GLY A 145 11.59 -5.69 4.59
C GLY A 145 12.19 -5.45 5.97
N GLY A 146 13.10 -6.33 6.38
CA GLY A 146 13.78 -6.25 7.67
C GLY A 146 13.01 -6.86 8.85
N TRP A 147 11.89 -7.52 8.60
CA TRP A 147 11.13 -8.27 9.61
C TRP A 147 11.66 -9.70 9.78
N PRO A 148 11.41 -10.33 10.95
CA PRO A 148 11.82 -11.71 11.19
C PRO A 148 11.05 -12.73 10.33
N ASN A 149 11.48 -13.99 10.39
CA ASN A 149 10.74 -15.13 9.85
C ASN A 149 9.30 -15.18 10.39
N ASN A 150 8.43 -15.90 9.67
CA ASN A 150 7.01 -16.05 10.01
C ASN A 150 6.24 -14.71 10.00
N THR A 151 6.57 -13.83 9.06
CA THR A 151 5.93 -12.51 8.91
C THR A 151 4.96 -12.50 7.73
N LEU A 152 3.75 -11.97 7.95
CA LEU A 152 2.79 -11.60 6.92
C LEU A 152 2.84 -10.08 6.72
N PHE A 153 2.88 -9.64 5.48
CA PHE A 153 2.81 -8.23 5.10
C PHE A 153 1.67 -8.03 4.11
N TYR A 154 0.73 -7.14 4.47
CA TYR A 154 -0.34 -6.67 3.61
C TYR A 154 -0.20 -5.18 3.37
N ALA A 155 -0.44 -4.75 2.13
CA ALA A 155 -0.49 -3.36 1.75
C ALA A 155 -1.74 -3.07 0.94
N LEU A 156 -2.20 -1.84 1.09
CA LEU A 156 -3.21 -1.23 0.26
C LEU A 156 -2.66 0.09 -0.27
N ASP A 157 -2.45 0.14 -1.58
CA ASP A 157 -2.10 1.36 -2.29
C ASP A 157 -3.40 2.08 -2.67
N VAL A 158 -3.51 3.35 -2.30
CA VAL A 158 -4.68 4.18 -2.58
C VAL A 158 -4.24 5.37 -3.40
N THR A 159 -4.65 5.41 -4.67
CA THR A 159 -4.37 6.57 -5.51
C THR A 159 -5.37 7.67 -5.21
N VAL A 160 -4.87 8.89 -4.97
CA VAL A 160 -5.67 10.06 -4.64
C VAL A 160 -5.29 11.26 -5.49
N CYS A 161 -6.26 12.12 -5.78
CA CYS A 161 -5.98 13.42 -6.36
C CYS A 161 -5.35 14.35 -5.32
N TYR A 162 -4.10 14.70 -5.57
CA TYR A 162 -3.35 15.68 -4.78
C TYR A 162 -3.61 17.11 -5.25
N LYS A 163 -3.69 17.32 -6.57
CA LYS A 163 -4.11 18.60 -7.17
C LYS A 163 -5.14 18.33 -8.26
N SER A 164 -6.21 19.11 -8.22
CA SER A 164 -7.29 18.94 -9.17
C SER A 164 -8.03 20.25 -9.43
N ASN A 165 -8.64 20.32 -10.62
CA ASN A 165 -9.61 21.37 -10.96
C ASN A 165 -11.04 21.00 -10.52
N THR A 166 -11.35 19.71 -10.29
CA THR A 166 -12.73 19.23 -10.03
C THR A 166 -12.88 18.09 -9.01
N CYS A 167 -11.78 17.45 -8.60
CA CYS A 167 -11.75 16.25 -7.76
C CYS A 167 -10.68 16.34 -6.66
N GLU A 168 -10.55 17.51 -6.04
CA GLU A 168 -9.66 17.71 -4.89
C GLU A 168 -9.98 16.69 -3.78
N ASN A 169 -8.94 16.03 -3.25
CA ASN A 169 -9.03 15.04 -2.17
C ASN A 169 -9.91 13.81 -2.50
N ARG A 170 -10.05 13.47 -3.79
CA ARG A 170 -10.80 12.28 -4.23
C ARG A 170 -9.92 11.06 -4.34
N ILE A 171 -10.46 9.92 -3.92
CA ILE A 171 -9.85 8.61 -4.10
C ILE A 171 -10.19 8.12 -5.51
N LEU A 172 -9.16 7.72 -6.24
CA LEU A 172 -9.23 7.32 -7.65
C LEU A 172 -9.20 5.80 -7.83
N GLY A 173 -8.63 5.08 -6.87
CA GLY A 173 -8.51 3.63 -6.95
C GLY A 173 -7.76 3.03 -5.77
N TYR A 174 -7.93 1.72 -5.60
CA TYR A 174 -7.33 0.94 -4.54
C TYR A 174 -6.72 -0.34 -5.12
N TYR A 175 -5.51 -0.66 -4.66
CA TYR A 175 -4.82 -1.89 -5.04
C TYR A 175 -4.29 -2.61 -3.83
N PHE A 176 -4.69 -3.87 -3.68
CA PHE A 176 -4.22 -4.72 -2.61
C PHE A 176 -3.08 -5.59 -3.09
N TRP A 177 -2.03 -5.69 -2.28
CA TRP A 177 -0.98 -6.66 -2.50
C TRP A 177 -0.40 -7.17 -1.19
N SER A 178 0.20 -8.35 -1.24
CA SER A 178 0.75 -9.00 -0.06
C SER A 178 1.90 -9.94 -0.37
N TRP A 179 2.73 -10.13 0.64
CA TRP A 179 3.82 -11.09 0.64
C TRP A 179 4.05 -11.63 2.06
N SER A 180 4.86 -12.67 2.18
CA SER A 180 5.20 -13.28 3.46
C SER A 180 6.66 -13.75 3.50
N ILE A 181 7.21 -13.84 4.71
CA ILE A 181 8.49 -14.47 5.03
C ILE A 181 8.20 -15.80 5.72
N ASP A 182 8.62 -16.91 5.11
CA ASP A 182 8.45 -18.24 5.71
C ASP A 182 9.40 -18.48 6.91
N ASN A 183 9.28 -19.65 7.54
CA ASN A 183 10.11 -20.03 8.69
C ASN A 183 11.60 -20.19 8.38
N ASN A 184 11.99 -20.17 7.09
CA ASN A 184 13.37 -20.26 6.63
C ASN A 184 13.89 -18.91 6.11
N GLY A 185 13.10 -17.82 6.21
CA GLY A 185 13.48 -16.50 5.71
C GLY A 185 13.19 -16.29 4.22
N ASN A 186 12.47 -17.20 3.56
CA ASN A 186 12.15 -17.02 2.14
C ASN A 186 10.93 -16.12 1.98
N SER A 187 11.10 -15.06 1.18
CA SER A 187 10.02 -14.15 0.81
C SER A 187 9.19 -14.72 -0.35
N THR A 188 7.87 -14.65 -0.29
CA THR A 188 6.98 -15.03 -1.40
C THR A 188 5.79 -14.09 -1.54
N GLN A 189 5.42 -13.75 -2.78
CA GLN A 189 4.18 -13.03 -3.04
C GLN A 189 2.98 -13.95 -2.80
N PHE A 190 1.95 -13.44 -2.12
CA PHE A 190 0.72 -14.18 -1.88
C PHE A 190 -0.42 -13.73 -2.81
N ILE A 191 -0.72 -12.43 -2.84
CA ILE A 191 -1.82 -11.85 -3.64
C ILE A 191 -1.37 -10.50 -4.22
N ALA A 192 -1.84 -10.18 -5.44
CA ALA A 192 -1.93 -8.81 -5.94
C ALA A 192 -3.18 -8.69 -6.82
N ALA A 193 -4.07 -7.75 -6.49
CA ALA A 193 -5.35 -7.59 -7.15
C ALA A 193 -5.98 -6.22 -6.81
N PRO A 194 -6.98 -5.75 -7.58
CA PRO A 194 -7.85 -4.69 -7.12
C PRO A 194 -8.39 -4.98 -5.72
N ALA A 195 -8.48 -3.95 -4.89
CA ALA A 195 -8.92 -4.12 -3.51
C ALA A 195 -10.41 -4.47 -3.41
N TRP A 196 -10.82 -5.02 -2.27
CA TRP A 196 -12.23 -5.24 -1.93
C TRP A 196 -12.78 -4.08 -1.11
N LYS A 197 -14.06 -3.79 -1.29
CA LYS A 197 -14.74 -2.60 -0.73
C LYS A 197 -14.54 -2.40 0.78
N ASP A 198 -14.47 -3.48 1.56
CA ASP A 198 -14.28 -3.40 3.02
C ASP A 198 -12.92 -2.78 3.42
N LEU A 199 -11.94 -2.75 2.51
CA LEU A 199 -10.66 -2.11 2.75
C LEU A 199 -10.72 -0.59 2.72
N ASP A 200 -11.71 0.03 2.06
CA ASP A 200 -11.92 1.49 2.17
C ASP A 200 -12.14 1.86 3.63
N LYS A 201 -12.99 1.12 4.35
CA LYS A 201 -13.19 1.37 5.78
C LYS A 201 -11.87 1.30 6.57
N GLN A 202 -11.04 0.27 6.33
CA GLN A 202 -9.75 0.17 7.00
C GLN A 202 -8.83 1.35 6.65
N PHE A 203 -8.85 1.80 5.40
CA PHE A 203 -8.12 2.97 4.95
C PHE A 203 -8.59 4.26 5.64
N GLN A 204 -9.90 4.51 5.69
CA GLN A 204 -10.45 5.69 6.40
C GLN A 204 -10.12 5.66 7.90
N ASP A 205 -10.16 4.48 8.53
CA ASP A 205 -9.77 4.29 9.93
C ASP A 205 -8.26 4.59 10.11
N ALA A 206 -7.40 4.16 9.18
CA ALA A 206 -5.97 4.44 9.20
C ALA A 206 -5.65 5.94 8.98
N VAL A 207 -6.35 6.61 8.06
CA VAL A 207 -6.26 8.06 7.85
C VAL A 207 -6.68 8.81 9.12
N THR A 208 -7.71 8.33 9.83
CA THR A 208 -8.12 8.89 11.12
C THR A 208 -7.04 8.71 12.18
N GLY A 209 -6.44 7.52 12.26
CA GLY A 209 -5.31 7.23 13.16
C GLY A 209 -4.12 8.17 12.91
N TRP A 210 -3.72 8.32 11.63
CA TRP A 210 -2.70 9.26 11.21
C TRP A 210 -3.05 10.69 11.62
N ASN A 211 -4.24 11.18 11.30
CA ASN A 211 -4.66 12.55 11.58
C ASN A 211 -4.75 12.88 13.08
N ASN A 212 -5.02 11.88 13.91
CA ASN A 212 -4.99 12.04 15.37
C ASN A 212 -3.56 12.12 15.90
N TRP A 213 -2.65 11.30 15.36
CA TRP A 213 -1.24 11.28 15.78
C TRP A 213 -0.46 12.49 15.26
N ALA A 214 -0.65 12.87 13.99
CA ALA A 214 0.19 13.81 13.27
C ALA A 214 0.43 15.13 14.03
N PRO A 215 -0.57 15.83 14.59
CA PRO A 215 -0.37 17.06 15.35
C PRO A 215 0.44 16.90 16.65
N THR A 216 0.59 15.67 17.14
CA THR A 216 1.29 15.32 18.39
C THR A 216 2.60 14.55 18.16
N SER A 217 2.94 14.30 16.90
CA SER A 217 4.19 13.65 16.51
C SER A 217 5.41 14.50 16.93
N SER A 218 6.58 13.87 17.02
CA SER A 218 7.84 14.61 17.09
C SER A 218 8.11 15.36 15.78
N SER A 219 9.16 16.19 15.79
CA SER A 219 9.68 16.78 14.56
C SER A 219 10.03 15.69 13.55
N GLN A 220 9.76 15.98 12.29
CA GLN A 220 9.98 15.08 11.16
C GLN A 220 11.23 15.58 10.43
N ASP A 221 12.36 14.96 10.75
CA ASP A 221 13.67 15.26 10.16
C ASP A 221 14.63 14.06 10.13
N GLU A 222 14.13 12.85 10.39
CA GLU A 222 14.95 11.68 10.75
C GLU A 222 15.73 11.05 9.58
N GLY A 223 15.85 11.70 8.41
CA GLY A 223 16.73 11.23 7.35
C GLY A 223 16.62 11.96 6.01
N GLY A 224 17.65 11.82 5.17
CA GLY A 224 17.57 12.16 3.73
C GLY A 224 17.74 13.63 3.33
N GLY A 225 18.03 14.54 4.26
CA GLY A 225 18.24 15.97 3.94
C GLY A 225 16.95 16.76 3.68
N GLN A 226 15.82 16.23 4.13
CA GLN A 226 14.51 16.90 4.07
C GLN A 226 14.48 18.15 4.96
N PRO A 227 13.72 19.20 4.58
CA PRO A 227 13.41 20.29 5.51
C PRO A 227 12.75 19.78 6.79
N VAL A 228 13.10 20.36 7.93
CA VAL A 228 12.50 19.99 9.21
C VAL A 228 11.09 20.55 9.30
N LEU A 229 10.11 19.68 9.56
CA LEU A 229 8.76 20.09 9.96
C LEU A 229 8.54 19.76 11.44
N PRO A 230 7.86 20.65 12.21
CA PRO A 230 7.72 20.47 13.65
C PRO A 230 6.89 19.23 14.02
N HIS A 231 6.00 18.82 13.11
CA HIS A 231 5.10 17.69 13.24
C HIS A 231 4.83 17.11 11.83
N ALA A 232 4.39 15.85 11.78
CA ALA A 232 3.72 15.27 10.63
C ALA A 232 2.48 16.07 10.24
N VAL A 233 2.09 15.98 8.97
CA VAL A 233 1.02 16.76 8.36
C VAL A 233 -0.23 15.90 8.22
N THR A 234 -1.37 16.42 8.68
CA THR A 234 -2.67 15.77 8.54
C THR A 234 -3.09 15.67 7.07
N LEU A 235 -3.65 14.53 6.69
CA LEU A 235 -4.35 14.38 5.43
C LEU A 235 -5.69 15.14 5.47
N PRO A 236 -6.14 15.69 4.33
CA PRO A 236 -7.51 16.18 4.20
C PRO A 236 -8.51 15.03 4.32
N THR A 237 -9.79 15.35 4.46
CA THR A 237 -10.85 14.33 4.34
C THR A 237 -10.85 13.79 2.93
N LEU A 238 -10.53 12.51 2.78
CA LEU A 238 -10.57 11.79 1.52
C LEU A 238 -11.96 11.20 1.31
N THR A 239 -12.43 11.22 0.06
CA THR A 239 -13.73 10.65 -0.29
C THR A 239 -13.63 9.95 -1.63
N ASP A 240 -14.41 8.90 -1.83
CA ASP A 240 -14.51 8.27 -3.15
C ASP A 240 -14.89 9.31 -4.22
N LEU A 241 -14.36 9.12 -5.43
CA LEU A 241 -14.76 9.92 -6.59
C LEU A 241 -16.25 9.79 -6.85
#